data_AF-A0A938VEB9-F1
#
_entry.id   AF-A0A938VEB9-F1
#
_cell.length_a   1.000
_cell.length_b   1.000
_cell.length_c   1.000
_cell.angle_alpha   90.00
_cell.angle_beta   90.00
_cell.angle_gamma   90.00
#
_symmetry.space_group_name_H-M   'P 1'
#
loop_
_entity.id
_entity.type
_entity.pdbx_description
1 polymer ?
#
loop_
_entity_poly.entity_id
_entity_poly.type
_entity_poly.pdbx_seq_one_letter_code
_entity_poly.pdbx_strand_id
1 'polypeptide(L)' 'MESERIARRLLADPAPFSLYVIGRPLRLYQLDAMRAILRSFDEARGDTITVMMARQAGKDELSAHLKAYLLNLHARRGG' A
#
# COMPACT_ATOMS: atom_id res chain seq x y z
N MET A 1 -7.29 -4.04 -23.84
CA MET A 1 -8.04 -4.86 -22.88
C MET A 1 -7.13 -5.60 -21.89
N GLU A 2 -6.06 -6.26 -22.34
CA GLU A 2 -5.14 -6.98 -21.44
C GLU A 2 -4.37 -6.07 -20.46
N SER A 3 -3.81 -4.96 -20.93
CA SER A 3 -3.06 -4.02 -20.09
C SER A 3 -3.92 -3.42 -18.97
N GLU A 4 -5.20 -3.16 -19.24
CA GLU A 4 -6.14 -2.68 -18.22
C GLU A 4 -6.39 -3.74 -17.14
N ARG A 5 -6.57 -5.00 -17.53
CA ARG A 5 -6.73 -6.12 -16.59
C ARG A 5 -5.49 -6.27 -15.70
N ILE A 6 -4.29 -6.16 -16.29
CA ILE A 6 -3.03 -6.19 -15.53
C ILE A 6 -2.99 -5.03 -14.55
N ALA A 7 -3.23 -3.80 -15.01
CA ALA A 7 -3.24 -2.61 -14.15
C ALA A 7 -4.22 -2.75 -12.99
N ARG A 8 -5.45 -3.21 -13.25
CA ARG A 8 -6.45 -3.49 -12.20
C ARG A 8 -5.94 -4.50 -11.17
N ARG A 9 -5.29 -5.58 -11.62
CA ARG A 9 -4.75 -6.60 -10.71
C ARG A 9 -3.58 -6.08 -9.87
N LEU A 10 -2.71 -5.26 -10.46
CA LEU A 10 -1.60 -4.62 -9.76
C LEU A 10 -2.07 -3.61 -8.72
N LEU A 11 -3.18 -2.91 -9.00
CA LEU A 11 -3.76 -1.91 -8.10
C LEU A 11 -4.77 -2.48 -7.09
N ALA A 12 -5.18 -3.75 -7.22
CA ALA A 12 -6.18 -4.36 -6.33
C ALA A 12 -5.61 -4.90 -5.02
N ASP A 13 -4.30 -5.17 -4.95
CA ASP A 13 -3.63 -5.67 -3.74
C ASP A 13 -2.25 -5.00 -3.59
N PRO A 14 -1.88 -4.54 -2.38
CA PRO A 14 -0.59 -3.93 -2.11
C PRO A 14 0.63 -4.83 -2.37
N ALA A 15 0.48 -6.16 -2.32
CA ALA A 15 1.55 -7.11 -2.56
C ALA A 15 2.04 -7.14 -4.03
N PRO A 16 1.18 -7.42 -5.03
CA PRO A 16 1.58 -7.31 -6.43
C PRO A 16 1.96 -5.87 -6.81
N PHE A 17 1.35 -4.85 -6.21
CA PHE A 17 1.79 -3.47 -6.41
C PHE A 17 3.25 -3.25 -5.99
N SER A 18 3.59 -3.65 -4.76
CA SER A 18 4.95 -3.49 -4.23
C SER A 18 5.96 -4.25 -5.10
N LEU A 19 5.64 -5.49 -5.46
CA LEU A 19 6.52 -6.33 -6.26
C LEU A 19 6.73 -5.79 -7.69
N TYR A 20 5.65 -5.44 -8.40
CA TYR A 20 5.72 -5.18 -9.84
C TYR A 20 5.67 -3.70 -10.23
N VAL A 21 5.10 -2.84 -9.39
CA VAL A 21 5.03 -1.38 -9.67
C VAL A 21 6.19 -0.66 -8.98
N ILE A 22 6.43 -0.95 -7.70
CA ILE A 22 7.59 -0.37 -6.98
C ILE A 22 8.88 -1.12 -7.33
N GLY A 23 8.79 -2.42 -7.67
CA GLY A 23 9.95 -3.25 -7.97
C GLY A 23 10.62 -3.83 -6.72
N ARG A 24 9.95 -3.78 -5.57
CA ARG A 24 10.49 -4.26 -4.29
C ARG A 24 9.37 -4.86 -3.43
N PRO A 25 9.43 -6.15 -3.08
CA PRO A 25 8.41 -6.75 -2.22
C PRO A 25 8.53 -6.24 -0.78
N LEU A 26 7.39 -6.02 -0.13
CA LEU A 26 7.35 -5.81 1.32
C LEU A 26 7.62 -7.14 2.05
N ARG A 27 8.28 -7.06 3.21
CA ARG A 27 8.35 -8.18 4.16
C ARG A 27 6.95 -8.49 4.68
N LEU A 28 6.70 -9.73 5.10
CA LEU A 28 5.37 -10.17 5.53
C LEU A 28 4.75 -9.25 6.60
N TYR A 29 5.51 -8.89 7.63
CA TYR A 29 5.01 -7.98 8.68
C TYR A 29 4.73 -6.54 8.19
N GLN A 30 5.45 -6.06 7.17
CA GLN A 30 5.16 -4.77 6.54
C GLN A 30 3.88 -4.87 5.71
N LEU A 31 3.69 -5.97 4.98
CA LEU A 31 2.48 -6.21 4.19
C LEU A 31 1.25 -6.33 5.10
N ASP A 32 1.36 -7.01 6.23
CA ASP A 32 0.28 -7.11 7.23
C ASP A 32 -0.09 -5.74 7.79
N ALA A 33 0.91 -4.93 8.16
CA ALA A 33 0.70 -3.55 8.59
C ALA A 33 0.05 -2.70 7.48
N MET A 34 0.52 -2.81 6.23
CA MET A 34 -0.04 -2.09 5.09
C MET A 34 -1.51 -2.45 4.86
N ARG A 35 -1.86 -3.75 4.90
CA ARG A 35 -3.25 -4.22 4.75
C ARG A 35 -4.15 -3.74 5.89
N ALA A 36 -3.65 -3.72 7.12
CA ALA A 36 -4.39 -3.20 8.26
C ALA A 36 -4.69 -1.69 8.11
N ILE A 37 -3.72 -0.93 7.62
CA ILE A 37 -3.90 0.51 7.33
C ILE A 37 -4.90 0.71 6.18
N LEU A 38 -4.73 0.00 5.07
CA LEU A 38 -5.62 0.13 3.91
C LEU A 38 -7.07 -0.24 4.23
N ARG A 39 -7.30 -1.26 5.07
CA ARG A 39 -8.64 -1.62 5.53
C ARG A 39 -9.33 -0.45 6.24
N SER A 40 -8.61 0.27 7.10
CA SER A 40 -9.16 1.47 7.77
C SER A 40 -9.44 2.62 6.79
N PHE A 41 -8.60 2.80 5.77
CA PHE A 41 -8.84 3.75 4.68
C PHE A 41 -10.12 3.40 3.89
N ASP A 42 -10.29 2.13 3.52
CA ASP A 42 -11.46 1.65 2.76
C ASP A 42 -12.77 1.84 3.55
N GLU A 43 -12.70 1.73 4.88
CA GLU A 43 -13.85 1.92 5.77
C GLU A 43 -14.12 3.41 6.11
N ALA A 44 -13.27 4.34 5.65
CA ALA A 44 -13.40 5.79 5.81
C ALA A 44 -13.65 6.26 7.27
N ARG A 45 -13.14 5.53 8.27
CA ARG A 45 -13.44 5.76 9.69
C ARG A 45 -12.66 6.91 10.34
N GLY A 46 -11.63 7.42 9.67
CA GLY A 46 -10.74 8.44 10.25
C GLY A 46 -9.90 7.92 11.41
N ASP A 47 -9.60 6.61 11.44
CA ASP A 47 -8.83 6.00 12.52
C ASP A 47 -7.40 6.58 12.55
N THR A 48 -6.86 6.75 13.76
CA THR A 48 -5.42 6.94 13.94
C THR A 48 -4.77 5.57 14.16
N ILE A 49 -3.86 5.19 13.26
CA ILE A 49 -3.16 3.91 13.33
C ILE A 49 -1.70 4.12 13.72
N THR A 50 -1.29 3.42 14.78
CA THR A 50 0.10 3.34 15.22
C THR A 50 0.64 1.94 14.97
N VAL A 51 1.74 1.82 14.23
CA VAL A 51 2.43 0.55 14.00
C VAL A 51 3.73 0.53 14.83
N MET A 52 3.79 -0.36 15.82
CA MET A 52 5.03 -0.59 16.56
C MET A 52 5.95 -1.51 15.77
N MET A 53 7.18 -1.04 15.51
CA MET A 53 8.19 -1.78 14.76
C MET A 53 9.53 -1.73 15.48
N ALA A 54 10.33 -2.79 15.35
CA ALA A 54 11.71 -2.77 15.82
C ALA A 54 12.54 -1.69 15.09
N ARG A 55 13.64 -1.26 15.70
CA ARG A 55 14.58 -0.32 15.07
C ARG A 55 15.09 -0.91 13.75
N GLN A 56 15.14 -0.07 12.71
CA GLN A 56 15.58 -0.45 11.35
C GLN A 56 14.76 -1.57 10.68
N ALA A 57 13.53 -1.83 11.13
CA ALA A 57 12.63 -2.78 10.50
C ALA A 57 11.96 -2.27 9.20
N GLY A 58 12.51 -1.23 8.56
CA GLY A 58 11.96 -0.69 7.31
C GLY A 58 10.65 0.09 7.47
N LYS A 59 10.50 0.89 8.54
CA LYS A 59 9.31 1.75 8.74
C LYS A 59 9.12 2.77 7.60
N ASP A 60 10.23 3.31 7.07
CA ASP A 60 10.18 4.33 6.01
C ASP A 60 9.84 3.71 4.66
N GLU A 61 10.30 2.48 4.41
CA GLU A 61 9.91 1.66 3.26
C GLU A 61 8.41 1.38 3.26
N LEU A 62 7.86 0.92 4.39
CA LEU A 62 6.41 0.75 4.55
C LEU A 62 5.64 2.05 4.26
N SER A 63 6.11 3.18 4.81
CA SER A 63 5.48 4.49 4.57
C SER A 63 5.54 4.91 3.10
N ALA A 64 6.67 4.70 2.43
CA ALA A 64 6.83 5.02 1.02
C ALA A 64 5.89 4.18 0.13
N HIS A 65 5.79 2.88 0.40
CA HIS A 65 4.88 1.99 -0.32
C HIS A 65 3.43 2.39 -0.14
N LEU A 66 3.02 2.69 1.10
CA LEU A 66 1.66 3.15 1.42
C LEU A 66 1.30 4.42 0.63
N LYS A 67 2.18 5.44 0.67
CA LYS A 67 1.96 6.70 -0.05
C LYS A 67 1.88 6.49 -1.56
N ALA A 68 2.83 5.73 -2.13
CA ALA A 68 2.84 5.45 -3.56
C ALA A 68 1.58 4.69 -4.01
N TYR A 69 1.13 3.72 -3.21
CA TYR A 69 -0.08 2.94 -3.48
C TYR A 69 -1.33 3.84 -3.48
N LEU A 70 -1.54 4.62 -2.42
CA LEU A 70 -2.70 5.51 -2.30
C LEU A 70 -2.71 6.60 -3.36
N LEU A 71 -1.55 7.20 -3.68
CA LEU A 71 -1.46 8.19 -4.75
C LEU A 71 -1.82 7.58 -6.11
N ASN A 72 -1.45 6.33 -6.39
CA ASN A 72 -1.85 5.67 -7.64
C ASN A 72 -3.35 5.37 -7.67
N LEU A 73 -3.94 4.90 -6.56
CA LEU A 73 -5.37 4.64 -6.47
C LEU A 73 -6.24 5.90 -6.58
N HIS A 74 -5.76 7.02 -6.02
CA HIS A 74 -6.52 8.26 -5.91
C HIS A 74 -5.98 9.39 -6.78
N ALA A 75 -5.09 9.09 -7.76
CA ALA A 75 -4.43 10.07 -8.62
C ALA A 75 -5.40 11.06 -9.31
N ARG A 76 -6.63 10.64 -9.56
CA ARG A 76 -7.66 11.44 -10.25
C ARG A 76 -8.59 12.21 -9.32
N ARG A 77 -8.51 12.03 -8.01
CA ARG A 77 -9.47 12.60 -7.04
C ARG A 77 -9.05 13.96 -6.48
N GLY A 78 -7.82 14.42 -6.74
CA GLY A 78 -7.30 15.65 -6.15
C GLY A 78 -7.19 15.56 -4.62
N GLY A 79 -6.69 16.62 -3.99
CA GLY A 79 -6.65 16.81 -2.53
C GLY A 79 -7.43 18.06 -2.14
#